data_AF-A0A1G5SHZ7-F1
#
_entry.id   AF-A0A1G5SHZ7-F1
#
_cell.length_a   1.000
_cell.length_b   1.000
_cell.length_c   1.000
_cell.angle_alpha   90.00
_cell.angle_beta   90.00
_cell.angle_gamma   90.00
#
_symmetry.space_group_name_H-M   'P 1'
#
loop_
_entity.id
_entity.type
_entity.pdbx_description
1 polymer ?
#
loop_
_entity_poly.entity_id
_entity_poly.type
_entity_poly.pdbx_seq_one_letter_code
_entity_poly.pdbx_strand_id
1 'polypeptide(L)'
;MASLDKTSVRDEVSRLKADFDRLGSEGKLSSESQAIMNSLFMIVELILAIFLERSTKKDSGNSSKPSSQTLKDESALRTCSKSFLISYFSQKSCKIYKLRRNVAKSEEDGNGDE
;
A
#
# COMPACT_ATOMS: atom_id res chain seq x y z
N MET A 1 5.96 10.26 32.15
CA MET A 1 6.08 9.36 30.98
C MET A 1 7.20 9.90 30.09
N ALA A 2 8.10 9.05 29.60
CA ALA A 2 9.15 9.48 28.69
C ALA A 2 8.52 9.90 27.35
N SER A 3 8.74 11.14 26.93
CA SER A 3 8.35 11.63 25.61
C SER A 3 9.32 11.03 24.59
N LEU A 4 8.95 9.89 24.01
CA LEU A 4 9.70 9.31 22.91
C LEU A 4 9.35 10.06 21.62
N ASP A 5 10.38 10.45 20.87
CA ASP A 5 10.23 10.97 19.53
C ASP A 5 9.51 9.93 18.65
N LYS A 6 8.44 10.36 17.98
CA LYS A 6 7.58 9.51 17.14
C LYS A 6 7.97 9.55 15.68
N THR A 7 9.02 10.30 15.33
CA THR A 7 9.52 10.42 13.97
C THR A 7 9.90 9.03 13.44
N SER A 8 9.39 8.68 12.26
CA SER A 8 9.71 7.38 11.66
C SER A 8 11.18 7.35 11.25
N VAL A 9 11.81 6.18 11.34
CA VAL A 9 13.17 5.98 10.82
C VAL A 9 13.25 6.35 9.33
N ARG A 10 12.16 6.16 8.56
CA ARG A 10 12.08 6.58 7.16
C ARG A 10 12.15 8.10 6.99
N ASP A 11 11.51 8.84 7.89
CA ASP A 11 11.46 10.30 7.84
C ASP A 11 12.83 10.88 8.18
N GLU A 12 13.51 10.30 9.18
CA GLU A 12 14.84 10.76 9.58
C GLU A 12 15.90 10.47 8.50
N VAL A 13 15.86 9.30 7.86
CA VAL A 13 16.75 9.01 6.73
C VAL A 13 16.49 9.94 5.54
N SER A 14 15.22 10.25 5.25
CA SER A 14 14.85 11.19 4.19
C SER A 14 15.36 12.60 4.47
N ARG A 15 15.23 13.06 5.72
CA ARG A 15 15.75 14.36 6.17
C ARG A 15 17.27 14.42 6.01
N LEU A 16 18.00 13.40 6.47
CA LEU A 16 19.46 13.35 6.38
C LEU A 16 19.95 13.36 4.92
N LYS A 17 19.25 12.66 4.02
CA LYS A 17 19.55 12.68 2.59
C LYS A 17 19.36 14.08 1.99
N ALA A 18 18.26 14.76 2.33
CA ALA A 18 18.03 16.13 1.88
C ALA A 18 19.08 17.13 2.40
N ASP A 19 19.49 16.99 3.67
CA ASP A 19 20.59 17.79 4.24
C ASP A 19 21.93 17.51 3.53
N PHE A 20 22.18 16.25 3.18
CA PHE A 20 23.36 15.84 2.41
C PHE A 20 23.37 16.43 0.99
N ASP A 21 22.25 16.33 0.27
CA ASP A 21 22.10 16.89 -1.08
C ASP A 21 22.28 18.41 -1.07
N ARG A 22 21.76 19.09 -0.04
CA ARG A 22 21.99 20.53 0.16
C ARG A 22 23.48 20.83 0.32
N LEU A 23 24.18 20.14 1.22
CA LEU A 23 25.62 20.32 1.42
C LEU A 23 26.43 20.00 0.17
N GLY A 24 25.96 19.06 -0.64
CA GLY A 24 26.52 18.75 -1.94
C GLY A 24 26.38 19.90 -2.93
N SER A 25 25.19 20.50 -3.01
CA SER A 25 24.93 21.67 -3.87
C SER A 25 25.70 22.93 -3.43
N GLU A 26 26.00 23.06 -2.13
CA GLU A 26 26.84 24.12 -1.58
C GLU A 26 28.35 23.92 -1.86
N GLY A 27 28.74 22.80 -2.49
CA GLY A 27 30.14 22.49 -2.80
C GLY A 27 30.99 22.16 -1.57
N LYS A 28 30.37 21.86 -0.42
CA LYS A 28 31.06 21.53 0.84
C LYS A 28 31.55 20.08 0.92
N LEU A 29 31.24 19.28 -0.11
CA LEU A 29 31.56 17.86 -0.18
C LEU A 29 32.35 17.57 -1.46
N SER A 30 33.35 16.69 -1.37
CA SER A 30 34.06 16.20 -2.56
C SER A 30 33.20 15.18 -3.33
N SER A 31 33.43 15.08 -4.64
CA SER A 31 32.73 14.14 -5.52
C SER A 31 32.90 12.68 -5.08
N GLU A 32 34.07 12.32 -4.57
CA GLU A 32 34.37 10.98 -4.05
C GLU A 32 33.53 10.68 -2.80
N SER A 33 33.42 11.66 -1.90
CA SER A 33 32.62 11.54 -0.69
C SER A 33 31.13 11.42 -1.02
N GLN A 34 30.66 12.16 -2.02
CA GLN A 34 29.29 12.03 -2.54
C GLN A 34 28.99 10.63 -3.08
N ALA A 35 29.88 10.06 -3.89
CA ALA A 35 29.70 8.72 -4.44
C ALA A 35 29.60 7.65 -3.34
N ILE A 36 30.47 7.71 -2.33
CA ILE A 36 30.47 6.76 -1.21
C ILE A 36 29.19 6.90 -0.38
N MET A 37 28.81 8.13 -0.02
CA MET A 37 27.62 8.37 0.79
C MET A 37 26.32 8.01 0.07
N ASN A 38 26.22 8.26 -1.23
CA ASN A 38 25.09 7.81 -2.04
C ASN A 38 24.96 6.28 -2.04
N SER A 39 26.10 5.57 -2.12
CA SER A 39 26.13 4.11 -2.02
C SER A 39 25.65 3.63 -0.64
N LEU A 40 26.04 4.32 0.43
CA LEU A 40 25.58 4.04 1.79
C LEU A 40 24.07 4.26 1.94
N PHE A 41 23.54 5.40 1.46
CA PHE A 41 22.10 5.68 1.49
C PHE A 41 21.29 4.61 0.75
N MET A 42 21.78 4.12 -0.40
CA MET A 42 21.13 3.03 -1.14
C MET A 42 21.04 1.74 -0.29
N ILE A 43 22.12 1.37 0.41
CA ILE A 43 22.12 0.19 1.28
C ILE A 43 21.14 0.38 2.45
N VAL A 44 21.11 1.56 3.07
CA VAL A 44 20.18 1.86 4.18
C VAL A 44 18.73 1.83 3.69
N GLU A 45 18.43 2.43 2.55
CA GLU A 45 17.10 2.40 1.94
C GLU A 45 16.65 0.97 1.63
N LEU A 46 17.55 0.11 1.15
CA LEU A 46 17.28 -1.30 0.91
C LEU A 46 16.97 -2.06 2.21
N ILE A 47 17.76 -1.84 3.26
CA ILE A 47 17.52 -2.40 4.59
C ILE A 47 16.13 -1.97 5.09
N LEU A 48 15.83 -0.68 5.05
CA LEU A 48 14.53 -0.15 5.47
C LEU A 48 13.38 -0.68 4.63
N ALA A 49 13.57 -0.85 3.31
CA ALA A 49 12.58 -1.47 2.45
C ALA A 49 12.29 -2.90 2.94
N ILE A 50 13.29 -3.76 3.08
CA ILE A 50 13.11 -5.15 3.52
C ILE A 50 12.41 -5.24 4.89
N PHE A 51 12.85 -4.44 5.85
CA PHE A 51 12.33 -4.53 7.23
C PHE A 51 10.98 -3.83 7.43
N LEU A 52 10.70 -2.75 6.69
CA LEU A 52 9.48 -1.95 6.86
C LEU A 52 8.46 -2.16 5.74
N GLU A 53 8.67 -3.10 4.80
CA GLU A 53 7.71 -3.49 3.76
C GLU A 53 6.56 -4.33 4.33
N ARG A 54 6.79 -5.05 5.43
CA ARG A 54 5.74 -5.74 6.19
C ARG A 54 4.95 -4.74 7.02
N SER A 55 3.99 -4.04 6.41
CA SER A 55 2.89 -3.44 7.18
C SER A 55 2.08 -4.58 7.81
N THR A 56 2.30 -4.86 9.09
CA THR A 56 1.48 -5.79 9.84
C THR A 56 0.11 -5.14 10.03
N LYS A 57 -0.90 -5.62 9.29
CA LYS A 57 -2.28 -5.21 9.55
C LYS A 57 -2.60 -5.53 11.00
N LYS A 58 -3.14 -4.55 11.72
CA LYS A 58 -3.52 -4.75 13.12
C LYS A 58 -4.66 -5.76 13.16
N ASP A 59 -4.40 -6.94 13.69
CA ASP A 59 -5.38 -8.01 13.88
C ASP A 59 -5.61 -8.26 15.37
N SER A 60 -6.61 -9.05 15.73
CA SER A 60 -6.92 -9.31 17.14
C SER A 60 -5.74 -9.92 17.91
N GLY A 61 -4.81 -10.62 17.25
CA GLY A 61 -3.65 -11.26 17.87
C GLY A 61 -2.49 -10.31 18.16
N ASN A 62 -2.28 -9.29 17.31
CA ASN A 62 -1.25 -8.26 17.51
C ASN A 62 -1.80 -6.92 18.04
N SER A 63 -3.12 -6.84 18.27
CA SER A 63 -3.77 -5.55 18.55
C SER A 63 -3.48 -4.94 19.93
N SER A 64 -2.71 -5.62 20.79
CA SER A 64 -2.52 -5.29 22.22
C SER A 64 -3.84 -5.13 23.01
N LYS A 65 -4.99 -5.36 22.36
CA LYS A 65 -6.31 -5.43 22.96
C LYS A 65 -6.56 -6.91 23.25
N PRO A 66 -6.98 -7.26 24.48
CA PRO A 66 -7.41 -8.62 24.74
C PRO A 66 -8.56 -8.96 23.79
N SER A 67 -8.54 -10.14 23.17
CA SER A 67 -9.71 -10.61 22.43
C SER A 67 -10.90 -10.64 23.40
N SER A 68 -12.08 -10.24 22.96
CA SER A 68 -13.27 -10.39 23.79
C SER A 68 -13.37 -11.86 24.20
N GLN A 69 -13.49 -12.14 25.49
CA GLN A 69 -13.59 -13.50 26.03
C GLN A 69 -14.91 -14.20 25.67
N THR A 70 -15.77 -13.54 24.89
CA THR A 70 -16.96 -14.13 24.30
C THR A 70 -16.59 -15.10 23.20
N LEU A 71 -17.22 -16.28 23.21
CA LEU A 71 -17.17 -17.23 22.10
C LEU A 71 -17.61 -16.54 20.81
N LYS A 72 -17.05 -16.98 19.68
CA LYS A 72 -17.40 -16.47 18.35
C LYS A 72 -18.92 -16.49 18.18
N ASP A 73 -19.51 -15.31 18.08
CA ASP A 73 -20.94 -15.15 18.00
C ASP A 73 -21.43 -15.55 16.59
N GLU A 74 -21.93 -16.77 16.48
CA GLU A 74 -22.53 -17.32 15.26
C GLU A 74 -24.06 -17.11 15.21
N SER A 75 -24.62 -16.31 16.13
CA SER A 75 -26.07 -16.05 16.20
C SER A 75 -26.61 -15.42 14.91
N ALA A 76 -25.77 -14.65 14.20
CA ALA A 76 -26.09 -14.07 12.90
C ALA A 76 -26.07 -15.09 11.73
N LEU A 77 -25.47 -16.28 11.90
CA LEU A 77 -25.37 -17.30 10.84
C LEU A 77 -26.49 -18.33 10.87
N ARG A 78 -27.38 -18.32 11.88
CA ARG A 78 -28.35 -19.43 12.09
C ARG A 78 -29.77 -19.20 11.62
N THR A 79 -30.10 -18.10 10.94
CA THR A 79 -31.40 -17.97 10.25
C THR A 79 -31.31 -17.16 8.95
N CYS A 80 -30.69 -17.75 7.92
CA CYS A 80 -31.12 -17.45 6.55
C CYS A 80 -31.70 -18.72 5.93
N SER A 81 -32.88 -19.09 6.43
CA SER A 81 -33.80 -19.96 5.70
C SER A 81 -34.09 -19.29 4.37
N LYS A 82 -33.81 -20.02 3.29
CA LYS A 82 -34.03 -19.65 1.89
C LYS A 82 -35.47 -19.18 1.65
N SER A 83 -35.78 -17.89 1.77
CA SER A 83 -36.85 -17.22 1.03
C SER A 83 -36.92 -15.73 1.43
N PHE A 84 -36.06 -14.90 0.86
CA PHE A 84 -36.52 -13.59 0.37
C PHE A 84 -35.51 -13.04 -0.63
N LEU A 85 -36.01 -12.80 -1.82
CA LEU A 85 -35.29 -12.37 -3.00
C LEU A 85 -34.55 -11.04 -2.76
N ILE A 86 -33.28 -11.03 -3.14
CA ILE A 86 -32.72 -10.14 -4.16
C ILE A 86 -33.37 -8.75 -4.18
N SER A 87 -32.82 -7.81 -3.42
CA SER A 87 -32.89 -6.40 -3.74
C SER A 87 -31.79 -5.67 -2.97
N TYR A 88 -31.10 -4.73 -3.62
CA TYR A 88 -30.10 -3.83 -3.01
C TYR A 88 -28.66 -4.31 -2.78
N PHE A 89 -28.03 -4.97 -3.76
CA PHE A 89 -26.67 -4.55 -4.20
C PHE A 89 -26.28 -5.07 -5.59
N SER A 90 -27.26 -5.42 -6.44
CA SER A 90 -27.06 -5.84 -7.83
C SER A 90 -27.45 -4.72 -8.81
N GLN A 91 -27.03 -3.46 -8.54
CA GLN A 91 -27.33 -2.35 -9.45
C GLN A 91 -26.14 -1.47 -9.86
N LYS A 92 -25.04 -1.41 -9.09
CA LYS A 92 -23.86 -0.61 -9.48
C LYS A 92 -22.75 -1.38 -10.18
N SER A 93 -22.71 -2.71 -10.07
CA SER A 93 -21.64 -3.51 -10.70
C SER A 93 -21.94 -3.87 -12.16
N CYS A 94 -23.18 -4.22 -12.53
CA CYS A 94 -23.47 -4.68 -13.90
C CYS A 94 -23.44 -3.59 -14.99
N LYS A 95 -23.47 -2.30 -14.65
CA LYS A 95 -23.41 -1.21 -15.65
C LYS A 95 -21.99 -0.95 -16.18
N ILE A 96 -20.94 -1.22 -15.39
CA ILE A 96 -19.56 -1.07 -15.86
C ILE A 96 -19.09 -2.24 -16.72
N TYR A 97 -19.47 -3.48 -16.38
CA TYR A 97 -18.97 -4.65 -17.13
C TYR A 97 -19.62 -4.87 -18.50
N LYS A 98 -20.69 -4.14 -18.85
CA LYS A 98 -21.31 -4.19 -20.19
C LYS A 98 -20.86 -3.07 -21.14
N LEU A 99 -20.23 -2.00 -20.65
CA LEU A 99 -19.74 -0.92 -21.52
C LEU A 99 -18.34 -1.18 -22.07
N ARG A 100 -17.57 -2.07 -21.43
CA ARG A 100 -16.21 -2.43 -21.87
C ARG A 100 -16.15 -3.55 -22.93
N ARG A 101 -17.27 -4.21 -23.23
CA ARG A 101 -17.35 -5.25 -24.27
C ARG A 101 -17.70 -4.70 -25.66
N ASN A 102 -18.30 -3.51 -25.74
CA ASN A 102 -18.72 -2.91 -27.01
C ASN A 102 -17.66 -2.01 -27.67
N VAL A 103 -16.57 -1.69 -26.97
CA VAL A 103 -15.41 -0.97 -27.57
C VAL A 103 -14.45 -1.94 -28.26
N ALA A 104 -14.34 -3.18 -27.78
CA ALA A 104 -13.44 -4.20 -28.34
C ALA A 104 -14.02 -4.98 -29.55
N LYS A 105 -15.07 -4.47 -30.20
CA LYS A 105 -15.71 -5.12 -31.37
C LYS A 105 -15.94 -4.19 -32.55
N SER A 106 -15.25 -3.04 -32.57
CA SER A 106 -15.31 -2.06 -33.68
C SER A 106 -13.94 -1.81 -34.32
N GLU A 107 -12.96 -2.71 -34.10
CA GLU A 107 -11.56 -2.56 -34.53
C GLU A 107 -11.04 -3.80 -35.30
N GLU A 108 -11.94 -4.63 -35.84
CA GLU A 108 -11.61 -5.73 -36.77
C GLU A 108 -12.45 -5.68 -38.06
N ASP A 109 -12.81 -4.48 -38.53
CA ASP A 109 -13.31 -4.29 -39.89
C ASP A 109 -12.47 -3.18 -40.55
N GLY A 110 -11.30 -3.55 -41.07
CA GLY A 110 -10.43 -2.58 -41.75
C GLY A 110 -9.06 -3.10 -42.14
N ASN A 111 -8.99 -4.14 -43.01
CA ASN A 111 -8.04 -4.17 -44.12
C ASN A 111 -8.39 -5.32 -45.08
N GLY A 112 -9.09 -5.01 -46.17
CA GLY A 112 -9.01 -5.80 -47.39
C GLY A 112 -7.85 -5.26 -48.21
N ASP A 113 -7.01 -6.16 -48.73
CA ASP A 113 -6.19 -6.01 -49.95
C ASP A 113 -5.38 -7.30 -50.16
N GLU A 114 -5.98 -8.25 -50.89
CA GLU A 114 -5.44 -9.05 -52.02
C GLU A 114 -6.38 -10.24 -52.35
#